data_AF-A0A9X1SRF9-F1
#
_entry.id   AF-A0A9X1SRF9-F1
#
_cell.length_a   1.000
_cell.length_b   1.000
_cell.length_c   1.000
_cell.angle_alpha   90.00
_cell.angle_beta   90.00
_cell.angle_gamma   90.00
#
_symmetry.space_group_name_H-M   'P 1'
#
loop_
_entity.id
_entity.type
_entity.pdbx_description
1 polymer ?
#
loop_
_entity_poly.entity_id
_entity_poly.type
_entity_poly.pdbx_seq_one_letter_code
_entity_poly.pdbx_strand_id
1 'polypeptide(L)'
;MQGLLWFLRLCLAALVLVAALVALPVSMAWSAAPTIQSLAGETRPQSWAEPLDERLNLYRIQPNLYRSALPDNEAEPMLKELGVTTVINFYQRSDSAWLHDPKMRQIHLPFHTDRVDDTDVIAALRSIRQ
;
A
#
# COMPACT_ATOMS: atom_id res chain seq x y z
N MET A 1 -32.51 42.70 -53.77
CA MET A 1 -31.48 42.76 -52.70
C MET A 1 -31.91 42.03 -51.41
N GLN A 2 -33.20 42.05 -51.04
CA GLN A 2 -33.68 41.41 -49.81
C GLN A 2 -33.58 39.86 -49.81
N GLY A 3 -33.83 39.19 -50.93
CA GLY A 3 -33.72 37.73 -51.02
C GLY A 3 -32.29 37.19 -50.79
N LEU A 4 -31.27 37.87 -51.33
CA LEU A 4 -29.87 37.50 -51.15
C LEU A 4 -29.43 37.58 -49.67
N LEU A 5 -29.93 38.58 -48.95
CA LEU A 5 -29.68 38.75 -47.51
C LEU A 5 -30.36 37.66 -46.67
N TRP A 6 -31.53 37.18 -47.09
CA TRP A 6 -32.22 36.06 -46.44
C TRP A 6 -31.49 34.73 -46.68
N PHE A 7 -31.05 34.46 -47.91
CA PHE A 7 -30.23 33.29 -48.23
C PHE A 7 -28.91 33.31 -47.46
N LEU A 8 -28.24 34.46 -47.36
CA LEU A 8 -27.01 34.59 -46.58
C LEU A 8 -27.23 34.32 -45.08
N ARG A 9 -28.34 34.81 -44.52
CA ARG A 9 -28.72 34.55 -43.12
C ARG A 9 -29.04 33.08 -42.86
N LEU A 10 -29.73 32.41 -43.79
CA LEU A 10 -30.01 30.97 -43.71
C LEU A 10 -28.73 30.13 -43.78
N CYS A 11 -27.81 30.46 -44.69
CA CYS A 11 -26.50 29.78 -44.76
C CYS A 11 -25.67 29.97 -43.49
N LEU A 12 -25.68 31.19 -42.92
CA LEU A 12 -24.94 31.48 -41.69
C LEU A 12 -25.55 30.76 -40.48
N ALA A 13 -26.89 30.70 -40.38
CA ALA A 13 -27.57 29.94 -39.34
C ALA A 13 -27.31 28.42 -39.45
N ALA A 14 -27.31 27.86 -40.66
CA ALA A 14 -26.99 26.46 -40.90
C ALA A 14 -25.53 26.14 -40.52
N LEU A 15 -24.59 27.05 -40.83
CA LEU A 15 -23.18 26.88 -40.47
C LEU A 15 -22.96 26.92 -38.95
N VAL A 16 -23.65 27.81 -38.24
CA VAL A 16 -23.63 27.86 -36.77
C VAL A 16 -24.22 26.59 -36.15
N LEU A 17 -25.32 26.07 -36.71
CA LEU A 17 -25.97 24.84 -36.23
C LEU A 17 -25.05 23.62 -36.42
N VAL A 18 -24.40 23.49 -37.57
CA VAL A 18 -23.45 22.40 -37.85
C VAL A 18 -22.22 22.51 -36.93
N ALA A 19 -21.69 23.71 -36.71
CA ALA A 19 -20.59 23.92 -35.77
C ALA A 19 -20.96 23.52 -34.33
N ALA A 20 -22.18 23.84 -33.88
CA ALA A 20 -22.68 23.44 -32.57
C ALA A 20 -22.83 21.92 -32.44
N LEU A 21 -23.41 21.24 -33.44
CA LEU A 21 -23.61 19.79 -33.48
C LEU A 21 -22.28 19.01 -33.46
N VAL A 22 -21.20 19.56 -34.02
CA VAL A 22 -19.87 18.95 -33.98
C VAL A 22 -19.14 19.21 -32.65
N ALA A 23 -19.39 20.35 -31.98
CA ALA A 23 -18.74 20.68 -30.71
C ALA A 23 -19.31 19.88 -29.51
N LEU A 24 -20.61 19.56 -29.54
CA LEU A 24 -21.33 18.83 -28.49
C LEU A 24 -20.74 17.44 -28.11
N PRO A 25 -20.39 16.54 -29.05
CA PRO A 25 -19.87 15.22 -28.70
C PRO A 25 -18.43 15.25 -28.15
N VAL A 26 -17.64 16.28 -28.47
CA VAL A 26 -16.25 16.41 -28.01
C VAL A 26 -16.18 16.76 -26.52
N SER A 27 -17.15 17.55 -26.01
CA SER A 27 -17.21 17.91 -24.59
C SER A 27 -17.67 16.76 -23.68
N MET A 28 -18.47 15.81 -24.20
CA MET A 28 -18.99 14.67 -23.43
C MET A 28 -17.95 13.55 -23.26
N ALA A 29 -17.00 13.42 -24.19
CA ALA A 29 -15.97 12.38 -24.13
C ALA A 29 -14.88 12.65 -23.08
N TRP A 30 -14.65 13.91 -22.69
CA TRP A 30 -13.60 14.27 -21.73
C TRP A 30 -14.02 14.05 -20.26
N SER A 31 -15.33 13.95 -19.99
CA SER A 31 -15.84 13.75 -18.64
C SER A 31 -15.94 12.27 -18.22
N ALA A 32 -15.54 11.34 -19.10
CA ALA A 32 -15.55 9.91 -18.85
C ALA A 32 -14.19 9.34 -18.40
N ALA A 33 -13.24 10.20 -17.99
CA ALA A 33 -12.07 9.70 -17.28
C ALA A 33 -12.53 9.09 -15.94
N PRO A 34 -12.20 7.83 -15.63
CA PRO A 34 -12.45 7.31 -14.29
C PRO A 34 -11.75 8.26 -13.31
N THR A 35 -12.51 8.81 -12.37
CA THR A 35 -11.91 9.48 -11.24
C THR A 35 -11.18 8.40 -10.47
N ILE A 36 -9.85 8.30 -10.66
CA ILE A 36 -9.02 7.57 -9.70
C ILE A 36 -9.17 8.39 -8.43
N GLN A 37 -10.02 7.92 -7.50
CA GLN A 37 -10.05 8.45 -6.15
C GLN A 37 -8.66 8.25 -5.59
N SER A 38 -7.89 9.33 -5.62
CA SER A 38 -6.64 9.40 -4.89
C SER A 38 -6.99 9.19 -3.42
N LEU A 39 -6.43 8.13 -2.82
CA LEU A 39 -6.46 7.89 -1.37
C LEU A 39 -5.76 9.01 -0.56
N ALA A 40 -5.36 10.12 -1.20
CA ALA A 40 -4.69 11.28 -0.59
C ALA A 40 -5.49 12.03 0.49
N GLY A 41 -6.60 11.46 0.96
CA GLY A 41 -7.37 11.97 2.12
C GLY A 41 -7.67 10.91 3.19
N GLU A 42 -7.36 9.63 2.97
CA GLU A 42 -7.53 8.62 4.01
C GLU A 42 -6.33 8.66 4.95
N THR A 43 -6.48 9.37 6.06
CA THR A 43 -5.50 9.36 7.14
C THR A 43 -5.32 7.92 7.63
N ARG A 44 -4.07 7.45 7.63
CA ARG A 44 -3.70 6.12 8.14
C ARG A 44 -4.39 5.89 9.49
N PRO A 45 -5.18 4.81 9.65
CA PRO A 45 -5.88 4.56 10.90
C PRO A 45 -4.90 4.51 12.07
N GLN A 46 -5.23 5.23 13.15
CA GLN A 46 -4.40 5.27 14.37
C GLN A 46 -4.28 3.91 15.06
N SER A 47 -5.20 2.98 14.75
CA SER A 47 -5.16 1.60 15.25
C SER A 47 -4.17 0.69 14.51
N TRP A 48 -3.58 1.15 13.41
CA TRP A 48 -2.55 0.39 12.70
C TRP A 48 -1.22 0.47 13.42
N ALA A 49 -0.34 -0.47 13.12
CA ALA A 49 1.00 -0.50 13.68
C ALA A 49 1.75 0.82 13.39
N GLU A 50 2.43 1.34 14.40
CA GLU A 50 3.21 2.58 14.37
C GLU A 50 4.55 2.32 13.63
N PRO A 51 4.89 3.10 12.59
CA PRO A 51 6.18 2.95 11.91
C PRO A 51 7.34 3.38 12.83
N LEU A 52 8.43 2.61 12.84
CA LEU A 52 9.64 2.92 13.61
C LEU A 52 10.88 3.07 12.74
N ASP A 53 11.12 2.15 11.81
CA ASP A 53 12.25 2.18 10.89
C ASP A 53 11.79 1.68 9.51
N GLU A 54 11.81 2.56 8.51
CA GLU A 54 11.40 2.22 7.14
C GLU A 54 12.38 1.28 6.44
N ARG A 55 13.69 1.37 6.73
CA ARG A 55 14.72 0.53 6.10
C ARG A 55 14.46 -0.95 6.38
N LEU A 56 14.07 -1.26 7.62
CA LEU A 56 13.77 -2.61 8.08
C LEU A 56 12.29 -2.96 7.95
N ASN A 57 11.46 -2.03 7.44
CA ASN A 57 10.01 -2.15 7.43
C ASN A 57 9.47 -2.49 8.84
N LEU A 58 10.05 -1.87 9.88
CA LEU A 58 9.79 -2.12 11.30
C LEU A 58 8.61 -1.28 11.79
N TYR A 59 7.66 -1.95 12.43
CA TYR A 59 6.50 -1.33 13.06
C TYR A 59 6.24 -1.90 14.44
N ARG A 60 5.75 -1.05 15.35
CA ARG A 60 5.21 -1.44 16.65
C ARG A 60 3.71 -1.72 16.53
N ILE A 61 3.31 -2.96 16.79
CA ILE A 61 1.89 -3.35 16.82
C ILE A 61 1.33 -3.11 18.23
N GLN A 62 2.10 -3.49 19.26
CA GLN A 62 1.79 -3.29 20.68
C GLN A 62 3.10 -2.95 21.43
N PRO A 63 3.07 -2.49 22.70
CA PRO A 63 4.28 -2.11 23.43
C PRO A 63 5.39 -3.17 23.45
N ASN A 64 5.03 -4.45 23.42
CA ASN A 64 5.93 -5.60 23.44
C ASN A 64 5.84 -6.47 22.16
N LEU A 65 5.21 -5.98 21.08
CA LEU A 65 5.04 -6.74 19.84
C LEU A 65 5.38 -5.87 18.63
N TYR A 66 6.36 -6.34 17.87
CA TYR A 66 6.89 -5.67 16.68
C TYR A 66 6.75 -6.58 15.46
N ARG A 67 6.69 -5.98 14.27
CA ARG A 67 6.82 -6.67 12.98
C ARG A 67 7.87 -5.97 12.13
N SER A 68 8.67 -6.73 11.39
CA SER A 68 9.65 -6.20 10.45
C SER A 68 9.67 -7.04 9.16
N ALA A 69 10.38 -6.55 8.14
CA ALA A 69 10.92 -7.40 7.10
C ALA A 69 12.15 -8.17 7.62
N LEU A 70 12.89 -8.82 6.70
CA LEU A 70 14.13 -9.52 7.03
C LEU A 70 15.18 -8.51 7.55
N PRO A 71 15.67 -8.66 8.79
CA PRO A 71 16.71 -7.79 9.31
C PRO A 71 18.08 -8.06 8.68
N ASP A 72 18.98 -7.09 8.78
CA ASP A 72 20.39 -7.21 8.41
C ASP A 72 21.29 -7.27 9.66
N ASN A 73 22.61 -7.37 9.45
CA ASN A 73 23.60 -7.44 10.53
C ASN A 73 23.64 -6.18 11.42
N GLU A 74 23.02 -5.08 11.00
CA GLU A 74 22.99 -3.82 11.74
C GLU A 74 21.74 -3.68 12.61
N ALA A 75 20.78 -4.60 12.50
CA ALA A 75 19.54 -4.55 13.26
C ALA A 75 19.71 -4.97 14.73
N GLU A 76 20.70 -5.81 15.04
CA GLU A 76 20.88 -6.39 16.37
C GLU A 76 21.04 -5.35 17.51
N PRO A 77 21.82 -4.26 17.37
CA PRO A 77 21.85 -3.17 18.35
C PRO A 77 20.50 -2.49 18.59
N MET A 78 19.74 -2.24 17.52
CA MET A 78 18.42 -1.60 17.60
C MET A 78 17.42 -2.51 18.34
N LEU A 79 17.47 -3.82 18.09
CA LEU A 79 16.63 -4.78 18.82
C LEU A 79 16.92 -4.76 20.34
N LYS A 80 18.18 -4.55 20.74
CA LYS A 80 18.56 -4.41 22.15
C LYS A 80 18.02 -3.13 22.77
N GLU A 81 18.09 -2.03 22.05
CA GLU A 81 17.54 -0.73 22.50
C GLU A 81 16.02 -0.80 22.72
N LEU A 82 15.32 -1.50 21.82
CA LEU A 82 13.88 -1.76 21.93
C LEU A 82 13.53 -2.77 23.03
N GLY A 83 14.52 -3.41 23.66
CA GLY A 83 14.32 -4.42 24.70
C GLY A 83 13.74 -5.74 24.16
N VAL A 84 13.97 -6.04 22.88
CA VAL A 84 13.52 -7.29 22.25
C VAL A 84 14.32 -8.46 22.81
N THR A 85 13.63 -9.44 23.38
CA THR A 85 14.24 -10.65 23.97
C THR A 85 14.01 -11.90 23.12
N THR A 86 13.06 -11.86 22.19
CA THR A 86 12.70 -12.99 21.32
C THR A 86 12.53 -12.50 19.89
N VAL A 87 13.14 -13.21 18.93
CA VAL A 87 12.95 -13.00 17.49
C VAL A 87 12.29 -14.25 16.91
N ILE A 88 11.15 -14.04 16.23
CA ILE A 88 10.39 -15.11 15.57
C ILE A 88 10.55 -14.93 14.07
N ASN A 89 11.13 -15.94 13.41
CA ASN A 89 11.44 -15.90 11.98
C ASN A 89 10.60 -16.93 11.23
N PHE A 90 9.83 -16.44 10.24
CA PHE A 90 8.98 -17.27 9.39
C PHE A 90 9.63 -17.64 8.03
N TYR A 91 10.83 -17.11 7.77
CA TYR A 91 11.57 -17.32 6.53
C TYR A 91 12.29 -18.68 6.52
N GLN A 92 12.66 -19.16 5.33
CA GLN A 92 13.27 -20.48 5.15
C GLN A 92 14.70 -20.55 5.73
N ARG A 93 15.36 -19.40 5.89
CA ARG A 93 16.71 -19.29 6.44
C ARG A 93 16.67 -18.82 7.88
N SER A 94 17.51 -19.43 8.71
CA SER A 94 17.73 -19.05 10.11
C SER A 94 18.37 -17.66 10.23
N ASP A 95 18.10 -16.99 11.35
CA ASP A 95 18.70 -15.69 11.73
C ASP A 95 20.11 -15.81 12.31
N SER A 96 20.61 -17.03 12.50
CA SER A 96 21.93 -17.31 13.07
C SER A 96 23.12 -16.69 12.31
N ALA A 97 22.89 -16.15 11.11
CA ALA A 97 23.91 -15.45 10.33
C ALA A 97 24.11 -13.98 10.75
N TRP A 98 23.13 -13.39 11.42
CA TRP A 98 23.13 -11.96 11.78
C TRP A 98 22.82 -11.74 13.26
N LEU A 99 22.04 -12.62 13.89
CA LEU A 99 21.65 -12.54 15.28
C LEU A 99 22.55 -13.44 16.14
N HIS A 100 23.45 -12.83 16.90
CA HIS A 100 24.49 -13.55 17.64
C HIS A 100 24.36 -13.43 19.17
N ASP A 101 23.51 -12.54 19.68
CA ASP A 101 23.32 -12.33 21.11
C ASP A 101 22.73 -13.58 21.77
N PRO A 102 23.45 -14.25 22.69
CA PRO A 102 22.96 -15.43 23.38
C PRO A 102 21.79 -15.14 24.33
N LYS A 103 21.53 -13.87 24.66
CA LYS A 103 20.38 -13.46 25.47
C LYS A 103 19.09 -13.33 24.66
N MET A 104 19.18 -13.28 23.33
CA MET A 104 18.01 -13.25 22.47
C MET A 104 17.60 -14.67 22.07
N ARG A 105 16.37 -15.03 22.43
CA ARG A 105 15.77 -16.29 22.03
C ARG A 105 15.40 -16.23 20.55
N GLN A 106 15.94 -17.17 19.76
CA GLN A 106 15.61 -17.30 18.34
C GLN A 106 14.57 -18.41 18.19
N ILE A 107 13.42 -18.09 17.59
CA ILE A 107 12.38 -19.04 17.23
C ILE A 107 12.30 -19.09 15.72
N HIS A 108 12.68 -20.22 15.12
CA HIS A 108 12.62 -20.41 13.67
C HIS A 108 11.42 -21.31 13.30
N LEU A 109 10.46 -20.74 12.59
CA LEU A 109 9.21 -21.38 12.15
C LEU A 109 9.02 -21.18 10.64
N PRO A 110 9.78 -21.89 9.79
CA PRO A 110 9.75 -21.66 8.35
C PRO A 110 8.41 -22.07 7.75
N PHE A 111 7.67 -21.11 7.19
CA PHE A 111 6.41 -21.36 6.49
C PHE A 111 6.49 -20.88 5.04
N HIS A 112 5.70 -21.49 4.17
CA HIS A 112 5.46 -20.98 2.83
C HIS A 112 4.08 -20.32 2.79
N THR A 113 4.00 -19.06 2.37
CA THR A 113 2.76 -18.27 2.40
C THR A 113 1.60 -18.93 1.64
N ASP A 114 1.90 -19.75 0.63
CA ASP A 114 0.92 -20.51 -0.18
C ASP A 114 0.47 -21.84 0.47
N ARG A 115 1.06 -22.24 1.60
CA ARG A 115 0.82 -23.54 2.27
C ARG A 115 0.57 -23.44 3.77
N VAL A 116 0.36 -22.24 4.30
CA VAL A 116 0.04 -22.04 5.72
C VAL A 116 -1.29 -22.73 6.04
N ASP A 117 -1.29 -23.60 7.04
CA ASP A 117 -2.51 -24.21 7.60
C ASP A 117 -2.78 -23.78 9.05
N ASP A 118 -3.88 -24.27 9.63
CA ASP A 118 -4.28 -23.93 11.00
C ASP A 118 -3.21 -24.29 12.04
N THR A 119 -2.45 -25.36 11.81
CA THR A 119 -1.37 -25.80 12.70
C THR A 119 -0.25 -24.78 12.73
N ASP A 120 0.12 -24.24 11.57
CA ASP A 120 1.16 -23.21 11.43
C ASP A 120 0.73 -21.91 12.13
N VAL A 121 -0.53 -21.49 11.93
CA VAL A 121 -1.09 -20.30 12.58
C VAL A 121 -1.08 -20.47 14.10
N ILE A 122 -1.53 -21.62 14.60
CA ILE A 122 -1.53 -21.92 16.04
C ILE A 122 -0.10 -21.92 16.59
N ALA A 123 0.87 -22.47 15.86
CA ALA A 123 2.28 -22.45 16.27
C ALA A 123 2.80 -21.01 16.38
N ALA A 124 2.57 -20.18 15.36
CA ALA A 124 2.97 -18.77 15.36
C ALA A 124 2.35 -17.98 16.51
N LEU A 125 1.03 -18.10 16.72
CA LEU A 125 0.32 -17.40 17.78
C LEU A 125 0.78 -17.84 19.18
N ARG A 126 1.10 -19.13 19.36
CA ARG A 126 1.67 -19.63 20.62
C ARG A 126 3.06 -19.06 20.86
N SER A 127 3.90 -18.96 19.84
CA SER A 127 5.23 -18.35 19.95
C SER A 127 5.18 -16.87 20.29
N ILE A 128 4.19 -16.12 19.77
CA ILE A 128 3.99 -14.70 20.10
C ILE A 128 3.52 -14.50 21.54
N ARG A 129 2.73 -15.44 22.09
CA ARG A 129 2.17 -15.33 23.45
C ARG A 129 3.19 -15.60 24.57
N GLN A 130 4.25 -16.36 24.28
CA GLN A 130 5.26 -16.81 25.25
C GLN A 130 6.26 -15.72 25.61
#